data_AF-X1KZC5-F1
#
_entry.id   AF-X1KZC5-F1
#
_cell.length_a   1.000
_cell.length_b   1.000
_cell.length_c   1.000
_cell.angle_alpha   90.00
_cell.angle_beta   90.00
_cell.angle_gamma   90.00
#
_symmetry.space_group_name_H-M   'P 1'
#
loop_
_entity.id
_entity.type
_entity.pdbx_description
1 polymer ?
#
loop_
_entity_poly.entity_id
_entity_poly.type
_entity_poly.pdbx_seq_one_letter_code
_entity_poly.pdbx_strand_id
1 'polypeptide(L)' 'MLPPKAREILQLNIDEASKKMPPDVKVALTMGAGAIERIIEWRETCNDDLLWKLPGETEE' A
#
# COMPACT_ATOMS: atom_id res chain seq x y z
N MET A 1 -2.28 -7.59 -4.74
CA MET A 1 -2.00 -8.14 -3.40
C MET A 1 -0.53 -8.14 -3.02
N LEU A 2 -0.20 -7.53 -1.88
CA LEU A 2 1.00 -7.89 -1.10
C LEU A 2 0.96 -9.40 -0.83
N PRO A 3 2.09 -10.14 -0.97
CA PRO A 3 2.16 -11.51 -0.49
C PRO A 3 1.76 -11.54 1.00
N PRO A 4 0.95 -12.51 1.46
CA PRO A 4 0.51 -12.61 2.86
C PRO A 4 1.67 -12.51 3.85
N LYS A 5 2.83 -13.06 3.48
CA LYS A 5 4.07 -13.00 4.27
C LYS A 5 4.61 -11.59 4.47
N ALA A 6 4.51 -10.73 3.46
CA ALA A 6 5.02 -9.37 3.55
C ALA A 6 4.12 -8.48 4.43
N ARG A 7 2.80 -8.71 4.43
CA ARG A 7 1.88 -8.07 5.40
C ARG A 7 2.19 -8.52 6.84
N GLU A 8 2.42 -9.82 7.05
CA GLU A 8 2.79 -10.38 8.35
C GLU A 8 4.09 -9.77 8.90
N ILE A 9 5.14 -9.65 8.06
CA ILE A 9 6.42 -9.03 8.44
C ILE A 9 6.23 -7.55 8.80
N LEU A 10 5.42 -6.82 8.04
CA LEU A 10 5.12 -5.42 8.30
C LEU A 10 4.43 -5.23 9.65
N GLN A 11 3.43 -6.05 9.93
CA GLN A 11 2.71 -6.02 11.20
C GLN A 11 3.63 -6.40 12.38
N LEU A 12 4.46 -7.43 12.24
CA LEU A 12 5.47 -7.80 13.24
C LEU A 12 6.46 -6.67 13.54
N ASN A 13 6.91 -5.94 12.51
CA ASN A 13 7.79 -4.79 12.70
C ASN A 13 7.08 -3.64 13.44
N ILE A 14 5.80 -3.40 13.15
CA ILE A 14 5.00 -2.40 13.86
C ILE A 14 4.78 -2.83 15.31
N ASP A 15 4.42 -4.08 15.57
CA ASP A 15 4.02 -4.51 16.90
C ASP A 15 5.21 -4.77 17.82
N GLU A 16 6.31 -5.33 17.30
CA GLU A 16 7.47 -5.70 18.11
C GLU A 16 8.63 -4.72 17.97
N ALA A 17 9.06 -4.43 16.74
CA ALA A 17 10.25 -3.62 16.53
C ALA A 17 10.01 -2.14 16.86
N SER A 18 8.81 -1.60 16.60
CA SER A 18 8.51 -0.18 16.85
C SER A 18 8.54 0.22 18.32
N LYS A 19 8.39 -0.73 19.26
CA LYS A 19 8.47 -0.48 20.72
C LYS A 19 9.83 0.07 21.16
N LYS A 20 10.88 -0.24 20.39
CA LYS A 20 12.28 0.18 20.67
C LYS A 20 12.76 1.30 19.75
N MET A 21 11.91 1.77 18.83
CA MET A 21 12.27 2.80 17.87
C MET A 21 11.98 4.20 18.41
N PRO A 22 12.75 5.23 17.99
CA PRO A 22 12.39 6.62 18.23
C PRO A 22 10.99 6.93 17.68
N PRO A 23 10.24 7.88 18.30
CA PRO A 23 8.88 8.22 17.88
C PRO A 23 8.75 8.53 16.38
N ASP A 24 9.67 9.30 15.82
CA ASP A 24 9.65 9.71 14.41
C ASP A 24 9.78 8.52 13.46
N VAL A 25 10.64 7.55 13.82
CA VAL A 25 10.85 6.33 13.03
C VAL A 25 9.60 5.46 13.07
N LYS A 26 8.94 5.36 14.22
CA LYS A 26 7.66 4.64 14.36
C LYS A 26 6.57 5.28 13.50
N VAL A 27 6.44 6.61 13.54
CA VAL A 27 5.47 7.35 12.73
C VAL A 27 5.73 7.11 11.24
N ALA A 28 6.97 7.23 10.78
CA ALA A 28 7.35 6.97 9.39
C ALA A 28 7.00 5.53 8.95
N LEU A 29 7.28 4.54 9.80
CA LEU A 29 6.96 3.13 9.54
C LEU A 29 5.44 2.91 9.39
N THR A 30 4.63 3.45 10.31
CA THR A 30 3.16 3.34 10.25
C THR A 30 2.59 4.06 9.03
N MET A 31 3.12 5.24 8.68
CA MET A 31 2.71 5.96 7.46
C MET A 31 3.04 5.18 6.19
N GLY A 32 4.24 4.60 6.11
CA GLY A 32 4.66 3.76 4.98
C GLY A 32 3.78 2.51 4.83
N ALA A 33 3.45 1.84 5.93
CA ALA A 33 2.54 0.71 5.94
C ALA A 33 1.17 1.06 5.35
N GLY A 34 0.54 2.14 5.85
CA GLY A 34 -0.77 2.59 5.35
C GLY A 34 -0.73 3.07 3.90
N ALA A 35 0.38 3.66 3.44
CA ALA A 35 0.55 4.02 2.04
C ALA A 35 0.57 2.78 1.12
N ILE A 36 1.26 1.72 1.53
CA ILE A 36 1.32 0.48 0.77
C ILE A 36 -0.07 -0.19 0.69
N GLU A 37 -0.82 -0.23 1.79
CA GLU A 37 -2.19 -0.76 1.79
C GLU A 37 -3.09 -0.01 0.83
N ARG A 38 -3.07 1.33 0.86
CA ARG A 38 -3.84 2.16 -0.07
C ARG A 38 -3.46 1.95 -1.53
N ILE A 39 -2.16 1.80 -1.84
CA ILE A 39 -1.70 1.51 -3.21
C ILE A 39 -2.24 0.17 -3.69
N ILE A 40 -2.31 -0.84 -2.80
CA ILE A 40 -2.82 -2.16 -3.15
C ILE A 40 -4.33 -2.15 -3.35
N GLU A 41 -5.06 -1.52 -2.45
CA GLU A 41 -6.50 -1.32 -2.57
C GLU A 41 -6.83 -0.59 -3.87
N TRP A 42 -6.08 0.48 -4.18
CA TRP A 42 -6.18 1.17 -5.44
C TRP A 42 -5.95 0.23 -6.61
N ARG A 43 -4.86 -0.56 -6.64
CA ARG A 43 -4.61 -1.53 -7.73
C ARG A 43 -5.69 -2.60 -7.88
N GLU A 44 -6.35 -3.00 -6.80
CA GLU A 44 -7.40 -4.02 -6.83
C GLU A 44 -8.76 -3.48 -7.27
N THR A 45 -8.97 -2.17 -7.10
CA THR A 45 -10.24 -1.49 -7.42
C THR A 45 -10.15 -0.59 -8.65
N CYS A 46 -8.93 -0.30 -9.11
CA CYS A 46 -8.71 0.53 -10.28
C CYS A 46 -9.09 -0.27 -11.52
N ASN A 47 -10.00 0.31 -12.30
CA ASN A 47 -10.30 -0.20 -13.62
C ASN A 47 -9.22 0.34 -14.57
N ASP A 48 -8.24 -0.48 -14.91
CA ASP A 48 -7.13 -0.11 -15.80
C ASP A 48 -7.65 0.48 -17.12
N ASP A 49 -8.81 0.03 -17.63
CA ASP A 49 -9.41 0.57 -18.85
C ASP A 49 -9.72 2.08 -18.75
N LEU A 50 -10.00 2.60 -17.56
CA LEU A 50 -10.25 4.03 -17.34
C LEU A 50 -8.97 4.86 -17.22
N LEU A 51 -7.82 4.23 -16.96
CA LEU A 51 -6.52 4.91 -16.91
C LEU A 51 -5.87 5.01 -18.28
N TRP A 52 -6.07 4.00 -19.13
CA TRP A 52 -5.42 3.91 -20.43
C TRP A 52 -6.26 4.46 -21.58
N LYS A 53 -7.58 4.55 -21.44
CA LYS A 53 -8.45 5.17 -22.45
C LYS A 53 -8.49 6.67 -22.22
N LEU A 54 -7.86 7.44 -23.12
CA LEU A 54 -8.04 8.89 -23.13
C LEU A 54 -9.50 9.24 -23.50
N PRO A 55 -10.05 10.36 -23.00
CA PRO A 55 -11.40 10.77 -23.37
C PRO A 55 -11.52 10.91 -24.90
N GLY A 56 -12.27 10.00 -25.54
CA GLY A 56 -12.46 9.98 -26.99
C GLY A 56 -11.91 8.74 -27.70
N GLU A 57 -11.13 7.89 -27.04
CA GLU A 57 -10.75 6.57 -27.58
C GLU A 57 -11.88 5.57 -27.31
N THR A 58 -12.92 5.61 -28.12
CA THR A 58 -13.91 4.53 -28.19
C THR A 58 -13.28 3.34 -28.91
N GLU A 59 -13.35 2.15 -28.30
CA GLU A 59 -13.00 0.88 -28.94
C GLU A 59 -13.67 0.78 -30.33
N GLU A 60 -12.87 0.53 -31.36
CA GLU A 60 -13.36 0.13 -32.69
C GLU A 60 -13.92 -1.30 -32.67
#